data_AF-A0A7W7Y4J2-F1
#
_entry.id   AF-A0A7W7Y4J2-F1
#
_cell.length_a   1.000
_cell.length_b   1.000
_cell.length_c   1.000
_cell.angle_alpha   90.00
_cell.angle_beta   90.00
_cell.angle_gamma   90.00
#
_symmetry.space_group_name_H-M   'P 1'
#
loop_
_entity.id
_entity.type
_entity.pdbx_description
1 polymer ?
#
loop_
_entity_poly.entity_id
_entity_poly.type
_entity_poly.pdbx_seq_one_letter_code
_entity_poly.pdbx_strand_id
1 'polypeptide(L)'
;MRVFQQPVSEQDYPDTVLDQMEGTNVVAEIIRIEHSKQTEDLRRNIRRLRQVLKDPIYERLHRIIAIWLSRNVLRVRFKNQQIEEFHDLMEVDAMLAEKIEDWTKEWKDEGRLEGQAKFLHTQIERRFGSVPAEVQDRIHAATEDELARYAINIFDAQSAREVVELSDETTNGHQ
;
A
#
# COMPACT_ATOMS: atom_id res chain seq x y z
N MET A 1 40.78 -22.61 14.46
CA MET A 1 39.57 -22.91 13.67
C MET A 1 38.56 -21.80 13.96
N ARG A 2 38.44 -20.82 13.06
CA ARG A 2 37.63 -19.60 13.22
C ARG A 2 36.28 -19.88 12.57
N VAL A 3 35.21 -19.97 13.36
CA VAL A 3 33.85 -20.03 12.83
C VAL A 3 33.42 -18.58 12.56
N PHE A 4 33.36 -18.23 11.28
CA PHE A 4 32.77 -16.98 10.83
C PHE A 4 31.27 -17.03 11.11
N GLN A 5 30.77 -16.25 12.07
CA GLN A 5 29.37 -15.86 12.05
C GLN A 5 29.20 -14.87 10.89
N GLN A 6 28.47 -15.29 9.85
CA GLN A 6 27.98 -14.36 8.85
C GLN A 6 26.96 -13.42 9.50
N PRO A 7 26.93 -12.12 9.16
CA PRO A 7 25.87 -11.24 9.59
C PRO A 7 24.55 -11.73 8.99
N VAL A 8 23.56 -12.01 9.85
CA VAL A 8 22.19 -12.28 9.41
C VAL A 8 21.68 -11.02 8.72
N SER A 9 21.25 -11.15 7.46
CA SER A 9 20.63 -10.07 6.70
C SER A 9 19.38 -9.57 7.43
N GLU A 10 19.25 -8.27 7.58
CA GLU A 10 18.14 -7.61 8.28
C GLU A 10 16.77 -7.86 7.60
N GLN A 11 16.77 -8.41 6.38
CA GLN A 11 15.58 -8.72 5.57
C GLN A 11 14.96 -10.10 5.82
N ASP A 12 15.59 -10.99 6.59
CA ASP A 12 15.14 -12.39 6.75
C ASP A 12 14.96 -12.78 8.23
N TYR A 13 14.23 -11.97 9.01
CA TYR A 13 13.77 -12.43 10.32
C TYR A 13 12.47 -13.23 10.14
N PRO A 14 12.48 -14.58 10.23
CA PRO A 14 11.25 -15.36 10.15
C PRO A 14 10.35 -15.04 11.34
N ASP A 15 9.02 -15.04 11.10
CA ASP A 15 8.00 -14.72 12.12
C ASP A 15 8.19 -15.50 13.45
N THR A 16 8.78 -16.69 13.36
CA THR A 16 9.12 -17.56 14.50
C THR A 16 10.17 -16.96 15.45
N VAL A 17 11.12 -16.15 14.96
CA VAL A 17 12.10 -15.46 15.81
C VAL A 17 11.47 -14.26 16.49
N LEU A 18 10.57 -13.56 15.81
CA LEU A 18 9.82 -12.44 16.39
C LEU A 18 8.87 -12.89 17.50
N ASP A 19 8.28 -14.10 17.37
CA ASP A 19 7.43 -14.71 18.41
C ASP A 19 8.21 -15.27 19.59
N GLN A 20 9.48 -15.65 19.42
CA GLN A 20 10.34 -16.02 20.54
C GLN A 20 10.81 -14.82 21.37
N MET A 21 10.67 -13.60 20.85
CA MET A 21 10.96 -12.33 21.55
C MET A 21 9.72 -11.77 22.25
N GLU A 22 8.92 -12.64 22.89
CA GLU A 22 7.74 -12.23 23.64
C GLU A 22 8.11 -11.30 24.80
N GLY A 23 7.62 -10.05 24.68
CA GLY A 23 7.74 -9.02 25.69
C GLY A 23 9.08 -8.28 25.65
N THR A 24 9.01 -6.95 25.49
CA THR A 24 10.09 -5.99 25.79
C THR A 24 11.10 -5.69 24.67
N ASN A 25 10.75 -5.78 23.38
CA ASN A 25 11.60 -5.21 22.34
C ASN A 25 10.86 -4.26 21.39
N VAL A 26 11.18 -2.96 21.53
CA VAL A 26 10.74 -1.86 20.65
C VAL A 26 11.02 -2.19 19.17
N VAL A 27 12.16 -2.81 18.88
CA VAL A 27 12.56 -3.19 17.52
C VAL A 27 11.62 -4.26 16.97
N ALA A 28 11.24 -5.25 17.79
CA ALA A 28 10.31 -6.29 17.36
C ALA A 28 8.93 -5.70 17.01
N GLU A 29 8.44 -4.74 17.81
CA GLU A 29 7.18 -4.06 17.52
C GLU A 29 7.27 -3.19 16.25
N ILE A 30 8.40 -2.53 16.00
CA ILE A 30 8.64 -1.76 14.77
C ILE A 30 8.63 -2.69 13.54
N ILE A 31 9.33 -3.82 13.60
CA ILE A 31 9.35 -4.82 12.50
C ILE A 31 7.94 -5.39 12.27
N ARG A 32 7.22 -5.75 13.33
CA ARG A 32 5.83 -6.23 13.23
C ARG A 32 4.92 -5.15 12.61
N ILE A 33 5.14 -3.87 12.93
CA ILE A 33 4.41 -2.76 12.29
C ILE A 33 4.72 -2.69 10.80
N GLU A 34 6.00 -2.71 10.42
CA GLU A 34 6.43 -2.64 9.02
C GLU A 34 5.84 -3.77 8.17
N HIS A 35 5.88 -4.99 8.70
CA HIS A 35 5.41 -6.19 8.00
C HIS A 35 3.90 -6.43 8.09
N SER A 36 3.18 -5.70 8.95
CA SER A 36 1.73 -5.90 9.12
C SER A 36 0.96 -5.62 7.81
N LYS A 37 0.19 -6.61 7.36
CA LYS A 37 -0.67 -6.47 6.17
C LYS A 37 -2.09 -5.99 6.52
N GLN A 38 -2.50 -6.15 7.78
CA GLN A 38 -3.82 -5.77 8.28
C GLN A 38 -3.74 -4.55 9.18
N THR A 39 -4.77 -3.71 9.15
CA THR A 39 -4.81 -2.44 9.88
C THR A 39 -5.17 -2.66 11.36
N GLU A 40 -5.90 -3.71 11.69
CA GLU A 40 -6.15 -4.14 13.06
C GLU A 40 -4.85 -4.58 13.76
N ASP A 41 -3.93 -5.22 13.02
CA ASP A 41 -2.60 -5.57 13.51
C ASP A 41 -1.76 -4.32 13.76
N LEU A 42 -1.81 -3.35 12.84
CA LEU A 42 -1.09 -2.08 12.95
C LEU A 42 -1.46 -1.35 14.25
N ARG A 43 -2.75 -1.14 14.52
CA ARG A 43 -3.19 -0.44 15.73
C ARG A 43 -2.83 -1.20 17.01
N ARG A 44 -2.98 -2.53 17.00
CA ARG A 44 -2.60 -3.40 18.13
C ARG A 44 -1.10 -3.28 18.45
N ASN A 45 -0.24 -3.29 17.44
CA ASN A 45 1.20 -3.18 17.62
C ASN A 45 1.61 -1.77 18.11
N ILE A 46 0.95 -0.71 17.63
CA ILE A 46 1.16 0.65 18.14
C ILE A 46 0.78 0.75 19.62
N ARG A 47 -0.34 0.14 20.04
CA ARG A 47 -0.72 0.09 21.47
C ARG A 47 0.28 -0.66 22.32
N ARG A 48 0.82 -1.78 21.82
CA ARG A 48 1.90 -2.53 22.51
C ARG A 48 3.16 -1.67 22.63
N LEU A 49 3.56 -1.01 21.55
CA LEU A 49 4.70 -0.10 21.55
C LEU A 49 4.54 1.02 22.59
N ARG A 50 3.34 1.62 22.70
CA ARG A 50 3.02 2.59 23.76
C ARG A 50 3.17 2.02 25.17
N GLN A 51 2.74 0.77 25.38
CA GLN A 51 2.86 0.12 26.69
C GLN A 51 4.31 -0.18 27.05
N VAL A 52 5.13 -0.60 26.08
CA VAL A 52 6.57 -0.85 26.26
C VAL A 52 7.30 0.45 26.59
N LEU A 53 6.91 1.56 25.97
CA LEU A 53 7.56 2.86 26.10
C LEU A 53 6.87 3.82 27.07
N LYS A 54 6.04 3.31 28.00
CA LYS A 54 5.25 4.12 28.95
C LYS A 54 6.06 4.97 29.93
N ASP A 55 7.33 4.66 30.14
CA ASP A 55 8.18 5.37 31.08
C ASP A 55 8.58 6.75 30.49
N PRO A 56 8.45 7.86 31.25
CA PRO A 56 8.82 9.20 30.79
C PRO A 56 10.26 9.32 30.26
N ILE A 57 11.17 8.44 30.67
CA ILE A 57 12.54 8.39 30.12
C ILE A 57 12.56 8.19 28.59
N TYR A 58 11.49 7.65 28.02
CA TYR A 58 11.34 7.39 26.59
C TYR A 58 10.52 8.45 25.82
N GLU A 59 10.19 9.59 26.42
CA GLU A 59 9.43 10.66 25.76
C GLU A 59 10.01 11.05 24.38
N ARG A 60 11.33 11.19 24.29
CA ARG A 60 12.00 11.51 23.03
C ARG A 60 11.83 10.39 21.99
N LEU A 61 11.88 9.13 22.43
CA LEU A 61 11.74 7.97 21.56
C LEU A 61 10.29 7.82 21.07
N HIS A 62 9.30 8.06 21.93
CA HIS A 62 7.88 8.17 21.56
C HIS A 62 7.69 9.11 20.38
N ARG A 63 8.22 10.32 20.48
CA ARG A 63 8.11 11.34 19.43
C ARG A 63 8.80 10.91 18.13
N ILE A 64 10.02 10.37 18.22
CA ILE A 64 10.76 9.92 17.03
C ILE A 64 9.98 8.82 16.30
N ILE A 65 9.43 7.84 17.03
CA ILE A 65 8.69 6.75 16.41
C ILE A 65 7.36 7.25 15.84
N ALA A 66 6.66 8.17 16.51
CA ALA A 66 5.44 8.78 15.98
C ALA A 66 5.70 9.47 14.62
N ILE A 67 6.76 10.29 14.53
CA ILE A 67 7.16 10.96 13.29
C ILE A 67 7.54 9.93 12.21
N TRP A 68 8.28 8.88 12.58
CA TRP A 68 8.64 7.81 11.64
C TRP A 68 7.39 7.07 11.12
N LEU A 69 6.43 6.75 12.00
CA LEU A 69 5.16 6.10 11.63
C LEU A 69 4.36 6.96 10.65
N SER A 70 4.21 8.26 10.93
CA SER A 70 3.54 9.19 10.01
C SER A 70 4.18 9.16 8.63
N ARG A 71 5.51 9.26 8.56
CA ARG A 71 6.23 9.49 7.31
C ARG A 71 6.41 8.24 6.47
N ASN A 72 6.69 7.09 7.10
CA ASN A 72 7.10 5.88 6.38
C ASN A 72 6.01 4.81 6.34
N VAL A 73 5.15 4.71 7.35
CA VAL A 73 4.14 3.65 7.43
C VAL A 73 2.78 4.16 6.98
N LEU A 74 2.26 5.20 7.65
CA LEU A 74 0.89 5.68 7.44
C LEU A 74 0.73 6.35 6.07
N ARG A 75 1.64 7.24 5.68
CA ARG A 75 1.59 7.87 4.33
C ARG A 75 1.73 6.88 3.19
N VAL A 76 2.45 5.76 3.40
CA VAL A 76 2.62 4.74 2.35
C VAL A 76 1.40 3.83 2.25
N ARG A 77 0.76 3.49 3.38
CA ARG A 77 -0.45 2.66 3.39
C ARG A 77 -1.72 3.43 3.03
N PHE A 78 -1.79 4.69 3.41
CA PHE A 78 -2.97 5.54 3.24
C PHE A 78 -2.60 6.76 2.38
N LYS A 79 -2.07 6.52 1.18
CA LYS A 79 -1.48 7.55 0.29
C LYS A 79 -2.44 8.68 -0.07
N ASN A 80 -3.72 8.36 -0.21
CA ASN A 80 -4.75 9.31 -0.62
C ASN A 80 -5.40 10.02 0.58
N GLN A 81 -4.95 9.72 1.81
CA GLN A 81 -5.46 10.31 3.04
C GLN A 81 -4.59 11.46 3.52
N GLN A 82 -5.23 12.46 4.14
CA GLN A 82 -4.52 13.53 4.83
C GLN A 82 -3.97 13.02 6.17
N ILE A 83 -2.74 12.50 6.12
CA ILE A 83 -1.98 12.14 7.32
C ILE A 83 -1.33 13.39 7.90
N GLU A 84 -1.77 13.79 9.10
CA GLU A 84 -1.18 14.86 9.90
C GLU A 84 0.19 14.45 10.47
N GLU A 85 1.02 15.43 10.86
CA GLU A 85 2.22 15.14 11.64
C GLU A 85 1.84 14.95 13.11
N PHE A 86 2.26 13.82 13.70
CA PHE A 86 1.98 13.47 15.09
C PHE A 86 3.19 13.76 15.99
N HIS A 87 2.93 14.21 17.21
CA HIS A 87 3.94 14.55 18.21
C HIS A 87 4.29 13.38 19.12
N ASP A 88 3.36 12.44 19.31
CA ASP A 88 3.58 11.23 20.10
C ASP A 88 2.76 10.04 19.58
N LEU A 89 3.01 8.85 20.14
CA LEU A 89 2.29 7.63 19.78
C LEU A 89 0.82 7.63 20.24
N MET A 90 0.45 8.52 21.16
CA MET A 90 -0.92 8.63 21.64
C MET A 90 -1.82 9.28 20.61
N GLU A 91 -1.38 10.37 20.00
CA GLU A 91 -2.06 11.02 18.88
C GLU A 91 -2.25 10.03 17.72
N VAL A 92 -1.24 9.21 17.42
CA VAL A 92 -1.31 8.18 16.38
C VAL A 92 -2.40 7.15 16.68
N ASP A 93 -2.44 6.57 17.89
CA ASP A 93 -3.44 5.56 18.26
C ASP A 93 -4.85 6.14 18.41
N ALA A 94 -4.98 7.41 18.83
CA ALA A 94 -6.26 8.11 18.86
C ALA A 94 -6.79 8.35 17.43
N MET A 95 -5.95 8.84 16.52
CA MET A 95 -6.33 9.02 15.12
C MET A 95 -6.72 7.67 14.47
N LEU A 96 -5.92 6.62 14.68
CA LEU A 96 -6.26 5.26 14.22
C LEU A 96 -7.47 4.68 14.95
N ALA A 97 -7.90 5.24 16.08
CA ALA A 97 -9.17 4.85 16.70
C ALA A 97 -10.37 5.28 15.89
N GLU A 98 -10.27 6.48 15.35
CA GLU A 98 -11.38 7.18 14.73
C GLU A 98 -11.48 6.85 13.24
N LYS A 99 -10.35 6.75 12.54
CA LYS A 99 -10.34 6.73 11.07
C LYS A 99 -9.96 5.40 10.43
N ILE A 100 -9.50 4.42 11.22
CA ILE A 100 -8.86 3.22 10.65
C ILE A 100 -9.80 2.36 9.81
N GLU A 101 -11.08 2.23 10.19
CA GLU A 101 -12.04 1.40 9.45
C GLU A 101 -12.32 2.00 8.06
N ASP A 102 -12.60 3.30 8.01
CA ASP A 102 -12.87 4.03 6.77
C ASP A 102 -11.66 4.00 5.83
N TRP A 103 -10.48 4.35 6.35
CA TRP A 103 -9.24 4.32 5.56
C TRP A 103 -8.87 2.92 5.08
N THR A 104 -9.15 1.89 5.88
CA THR A 104 -8.93 0.49 5.47
C THR A 104 -9.82 0.10 4.31
N LYS A 105 -11.09 0.52 4.33
CA LYS A 105 -12.03 0.24 3.26
C LYS A 105 -11.60 0.93 1.97
N GLU A 106 -11.31 2.23 2.03
CA GLU A 106 -10.88 3.01 0.87
C GLU A 106 -9.60 2.45 0.25
N TRP A 107 -8.59 2.15 1.07
CA TRP A 107 -7.35 1.53 0.58
C TRP A 107 -7.57 0.15 -0.07
N LYS A 108 -8.47 -0.68 0.48
CA LYS A 108 -8.81 -1.97 -0.12
C LYS A 108 -9.51 -1.81 -1.47
N ASP A 109 -10.41 -0.83 -1.58
CA ASP A 109 -11.09 -0.51 -2.83
C ASP A 109 -10.12 0.03 -3.88
N GLU A 110 -9.21 0.94 -3.49
CA GLU A 110 -8.12 1.42 -4.36
C GLU A 110 -7.24 0.28 -4.86
N GLY A 111 -6.77 -0.60 -3.95
CA GLY A 111 -5.94 -1.75 -4.34
C GLY A 111 -6.66 -2.74 -5.27
N ARG A 112 -7.99 -2.85 -5.13
CA ARG A 112 -8.82 -3.67 -6.02
C ARG A 112 -8.93 -3.02 -7.41
N LEU A 113 -9.11 -1.70 -7.49
CA LEU A 113 -9.12 -0.95 -8.75
C LEU A 113 -7.76 -0.99 -9.45
N GLU A 114 -6.67 -0.76 -8.74
CA GLU A 114 -5.30 -0.91 -9.26
C GLU A 114 -5.07 -2.33 -9.82
N GLY A 115 -5.58 -3.35 -9.11
CA GLY A 115 -5.52 -4.74 -9.54
C GLY A 115 -6.30 -5.00 -10.84
N GLN A 116 -7.52 -4.48 -10.95
CA GLN A 116 -8.34 -4.57 -12.17
C GLN A 116 -7.69 -3.84 -13.35
N ALA A 117 -7.19 -2.62 -13.12
CA ALA A 117 -6.47 -1.81 -14.10
C ALA A 117 -5.23 -2.54 -14.63
N LYS A 118 -4.39 -3.08 -13.73
CA LYS A 118 -3.21 -3.86 -14.10
C LYS A 118 -3.57 -5.13 -14.87
N PHE A 119 -4.61 -5.84 -14.44
CA PHE A 119 -5.09 -7.02 -15.13
C PHE A 119 -5.55 -6.69 -16.55
N LEU A 120 -6.37 -5.64 -16.72
CA LEU A 120 -6.83 -5.17 -18.01
C LEU A 120 -5.67 -4.77 -18.93
N HIS A 121 -4.69 -4.02 -18.41
CA HIS A 121 -3.46 -3.68 -19.13
C HIS A 121 -2.78 -4.94 -19.68
N THR A 122 -2.57 -5.96 -18.84
CA THR A 122 -1.95 -7.23 -19.26
C THR A 122 -2.79 -7.96 -20.33
N GLN A 123 -4.12 -7.92 -20.26
CA GLN A 123 -4.96 -8.53 -21.30
C GLN A 123 -4.86 -7.78 -22.62
N ILE A 124 -4.88 -6.45 -22.60
CA ILE A 124 -4.72 -5.61 -23.79
C ILE A 124 -3.35 -5.85 -24.41
N GLU A 125 -2.30 -5.87 -23.59
CA GLU A 125 -0.93 -6.15 -24.02
C GLU A 125 -0.83 -7.52 -24.71
N ARG A 126 -1.46 -8.53 -24.12
CA ARG A 126 -1.46 -9.88 -24.68
C ARG A 126 -2.25 -10.00 -25.98
N ARG A 127 -3.36 -9.26 -26.15
CA ARG A 127 -4.22 -9.35 -27.34
C ARG A 127 -3.70 -8.49 -28.50
N PHE A 128 -3.19 -7.30 -28.20
CA PHE A 128 -2.87 -6.26 -29.20
C PHE A 128 -1.38 -5.93 -29.30
N GLY A 129 -0.53 -6.48 -28.41
CA GLY A 129 0.91 -6.19 -28.38
C GLY A 129 1.23 -5.03 -27.44
N SER A 130 1.80 -3.94 -27.95
CA SER A 130 2.14 -2.80 -27.07
C SER A 130 0.87 -2.05 -26.62
N VAL A 131 0.84 -1.59 -25.36
CA VAL A 131 -0.21 -0.72 -24.84
C VAL A 131 0.22 0.74 -25.04
N PRO A 132 -0.48 1.54 -25.86
CA PRO A 132 -0.15 2.96 -26.02
C PRO A 132 -0.27 3.73 -24.70
N ALA A 133 0.55 4.77 -24.50
CA ALA A 133 0.56 5.56 -23.26
C ALA A 133 -0.83 6.15 -22.91
N GLU A 134 -1.56 6.65 -23.90
CA GLU A 134 -2.92 7.17 -23.70
C GLU A 134 -3.94 6.10 -23.25
N VAL A 135 -3.75 4.84 -23.67
CA VAL A 135 -4.57 3.71 -23.22
C VAL A 135 -4.22 3.40 -21.77
N GLN A 136 -2.93 3.40 -21.42
CA GLN A 136 -2.49 3.23 -20.04
C GLN A 136 -3.02 4.34 -19.12
N ASP A 137 -2.95 5.60 -19.54
CA ASP A 137 -3.48 6.74 -18.80
C ASP A 137 -5.00 6.64 -18.63
N ARG A 138 -5.71 6.19 -19.68
CA ARG A 138 -7.16 5.97 -19.60
C ARG A 138 -7.53 4.85 -18.63
N ILE A 139 -6.76 3.75 -18.59
CA ILE A 139 -6.95 2.64 -17.64
C ILE A 139 -6.69 3.11 -16.20
N HIS A 140 -5.64 3.90 -15.96
CA HIS A 140 -5.31 4.40 -14.62
C HIS A 140 -6.35 5.41 -14.09
N ALA A 141 -6.94 6.21 -14.97
CA ALA A 141 -7.95 7.19 -14.60
C ALA A 141 -9.39 6.64 -14.57
N ALA A 142 -9.58 5.37 -14.96
CA ALA A 142 -10.90 4.76 -15.08
C ALA A 142 -11.53 4.47 -13.70
N THR A 143 -12.83 4.72 -13.62
CA THR A 143 -13.68 4.28 -12.51
C THR A 143 -13.89 2.77 -12.52
N GLU A 144 -14.42 2.22 -11.42
CA GLU A 144 -14.78 0.79 -11.32
C GLU A 144 -15.68 0.34 -12.49
N ASP A 145 -16.74 1.12 -12.77
CA ASP A 145 -17.71 0.81 -13.81
C ASP A 145 -17.08 0.86 -15.21
N GLU A 146 -16.16 1.81 -15.45
CA GLU A 146 -15.41 1.89 -16.70
C GLU A 146 -14.47 0.67 -16.86
N LEU A 147 -13.70 0.31 -15.83
CA LEU A 147 -12.82 -0.88 -15.87
C LEU A 147 -13.62 -2.16 -16.10
N ALA A 148 -14.78 -2.32 -15.46
CA ALA A 148 -15.67 -3.45 -15.66
C ALA A 148 -16.18 -3.53 -17.10
N ARG A 149 -16.55 -2.39 -17.69
CA ARG A 149 -16.99 -2.29 -19.08
C ARG A 149 -15.85 -2.58 -20.06
N TYR A 150 -14.65 -2.05 -19.83
CA TYR A 150 -13.47 -2.33 -20.64
C TYR A 150 -13.10 -3.81 -20.64
N ALA A 151 -13.24 -4.48 -19.48
CA ALA A 151 -13.01 -5.91 -19.34
C ALA A 151 -13.98 -6.77 -20.19
N ILE A 152 -15.15 -6.24 -20.56
CA ILE A 152 -16.09 -6.88 -21.48
C ILE A 152 -15.79 -6.46 -22.92
N ASN A 153 -15.57 -5.15 -23.16
CA ASN A 153 -15.27 -4.62 -24.49
C ASN A 153 -14.02 -5.26 -25.13
N ILE A 154 -13.09 -5.75 -24.32
CA ILE A 154 -11.90 -6.48 -24.79
C ILE A 154 -12.21 -7.75 -25.56
N PHE A 155 -13.44 -8.26 -25.60
CA PHE A 155 -13.76 -9.41 -26.45
C PHE A 155 -14.11 -8.98 -27.88
N ASP A 156 -14.77 -7.83 -28.04
CA ASP A 156 -15.32 -7.38 -29.31
C ASP A 156 -14.44 -6.33 -30.01
N ALA A 157 -13.67 -5.56 -29.25
CA ALA A 157 -12.81 -4.48 -29.76
C ALA A 157 -11.79 -4.98 -30.80
N GLN A 158 -11.46 -4.13 -31.78
CA GLN A 158 -10.48 -4.37 -32.84
C GLN A 158 -9.11 -3.74 -32.53
N SER A 159 -9.05 -2.81 -31.57
CA SER A 159 -7.81 -2.15 -31.15
C SER A 159 -7.76 -1.93 -29.63
N ALA A 160 -6.55 -1.72 -29.09
CA ALA A 160 -6.36 -1.36 -27.69
C ALA A 160 -7.08 -0.06 -27.29
N ARG A 161 -7.23 0.88 -28.23
CA ARG A 161 -7.95 2.14 -28.03
C ARG A 161 -9.45 1.92 -27.89
N GLU A 162 -10.03 1.08 -28.76
CA GLU A 162 -11.45 0.77 -28.73
C GLU A 162 -11.85 0.08 -27.41
N VAL A 163 -10.99 -0.77 -26.82
CA VAL A 163 -11.24 -1.38 -25.50
C VAL A 163 -11.55 -0.34 -24.44
N VAL A 164 -10.80 0.76 -24.45
CA VAL A 164 -10.92 1.87 -23.49
C VAL A 164 -11.77 3.03 -24.01
N GLU A 165 -12.56 2.77 -25.06
CA GLU A 165 -13.51 3.71 -25.67
C GLU A 165 -12.84 4.98 -26.22
N LEU A 166 -11.56 4.90 -26.57
CA LEU A 166 -10.86 5.94 -27.33
C LEU A 166 -11.12 5.75 -28.83
N SER A 167 -11.30 6.86 -29.53
CA SER A 167 -11.41 6.83 -30.99
C SER A 167 -10.06 6.50 -31.61
N ASP A 168 -10.02 5.54 -32.51
CA ASP A 168 -8.90 5.42 -33.44
C ASP A 168 -8.91 6.68 -34.32
N GLU A 169 -7.82 7.45 -34.34
CA GLU A 169 -7.64 8.52 -35.33
C GLU A 169 -7.50 7.87 -36.73
N THR A 170 -8.60 7.38 -37.29
CA THR A 170 -8.67 7.03 -38.70
C THR A 170 -8.82 8.31 -39.49
N THR A 171 -7.69 8.79 -40.04
CA THR A 171 -7.59 9.36 -41.39
C THR A 171 -8.73 10.32 -41.80
N ASN A 172 -8.75 11.53 -41.25
CA ASN A 172 -9.44 12.64 -41.92
C ASN A 172 -8.48 13.29 -42.93
N GLY A 173 -8.60 12.89 -44.20
CA GLY A 173 -7.88 13.50 -45.31
C GLY A 173 -7.77 12.60 -46.55
N HIS A 174 -8.89 12.31 -47.20
CA HIS A 174 -8.93 11.94 -48.62
C HIS A 174 -8.69 13.17 -49.50
N GLN A 175 -8.09 12.93 -50.66
CA GLN A 175 -7.93 13.76 -51.87
C GLN A 175 -6.67 14.63 -51.98
#